data_AF-A0A1S9PHB0-F1
#
_entry.id   AF-A0A1S9PHB0-F1
#
_cell.length_a   1.000
_cell.length_b   1.000
_cell.length_c   1.000
_cell.angle_alpha   90.00
_cell.angle_beta   90.00
_cell.angle_gamma   90.00
#
_symmetry.space_group_name_H-M   'P 1'
#
loop_
_entity.id
_entity.type
_entity.pdbx_description
1 polymer ?
#
loop_
_entity_poly.entity_id
_entity_poly.type
_entity_poly.pdbx_seq_one_letter_code
_entity_poly.pdbx_strand_id
1 'polypeptide(L)' 'MFNAKALAMAIRARRLHLNYTQEYIAFRLNMSQNAYSKLELGQTVVSVNRLVQLSTIMETDLYDLLQPAIKSA' A
#
# COMPACT_ATOMS: atom_id res chain seq x y z
N MET A 1 -10.66 -14.68 -5.33
CA MET A 1 -9.30 -14.72 -5.93
C MET A 1 -8.55 -13.46 -5.49
N PHE A 2 -7.23 -13.51 -5.25
CA PHE A 2 -6.50 -12.31 -4.81
C PHE A 2 -6.46 -11.24 -5.91
N ASN A 3 -6.77 -9.99 -5.56
CA ASN A 3 -6.78 -8.85 -6.47
C ASN A 3 -5.69 -7.83 -6.11
N ALA A 4 -4.56 -7.89 -6.82
CA ALA A 4 -3.42 -6.99 -6.59
C ALA A 4 -3.76 -5.51 -6.83
N LYS A 5 -4.66 -5.21 -7.77
CA LYS A 5 -5.09 -3.83 -8.06
C LYS A 5 -5.94 -3.27 -6.93
N ALA A 6 -6.81 -4.08 -6.34
CA ALA A 6 -7.58 -3.69 -5.16
C ALA A 6 -6.67 -3.40 -3.95
N LEU A 7 -5.59 -4.17 -3.77
CA LEU A 7 -4.59 -3.89 -2.73
C LEU A 7 -3.91 -2.53 -2.95
N ALA A 8 -3.46 -2.25 -4.18
CA ALA A 8 -2.81 -0.99 -4.52
C ALA A 8 -3.74 0.22 -4.27
N MET A 9 -5.03 0.09 -4.62
CA MET A 9 -6.03 1.12 -4.33
C MET A 9 -6.28 1.30 -2.83
N ALA A 10 -6.29 0.22 -2.05
CA ALA A 10 -6.44 0.27 -0.60
C ALA A 10 -5.26 1.01 0.07
N ILE A 11 -4.04 0.70 -0.35
CA ILE A 11 -2.82 1.39 0.10
C ILE A 11 -2.91 2.89 -0.22
N ARG A 12 -3.27 3.24 -1.46
CA ARG A 12 -3.45 4.64 -1.86
C ARG A 12 -4.52 5.35 -1.02
N ALA A 13 -5.67 4.73 -0.83
CA ALA A 13 -6.78 5.29 -0.06
C ALA A 13 -6.37 5.53 1.40
N ARG A 14 -5.68 4.57 2.04
CA ARG A 14 -5.17 4.73 3.40
C ARG A 14 -4.15 5.85 3.50
N ARG A 15 -3.24 5.99 2.52
CA ARG A 15 -2.24 7.07 2.50
C ARG A 15 -2.91 8.43 2.49
N LEU A 16 -3.92 8.59 1.62
CA LEU A 16 -4.67 9.84 1.50
C LEU A 16 -5.48 10.15 2.76
N HIS A 17 -6.07 9.14 3.39
CA HIS A 17 -6.77 9.31 4.68
C HIS A 17 -5.85 9.87 5.78
N LEU A 18 -4.57 9.53 5.75
CA LEU A 18 -3.56 10.04 6.69
C LEU A 18 -2.91 11.35 6.24
N ASN A 19 -3.32 11.91 5.09
CA ASN A 19 -2.71 13.09 4.45
C ASN A 19 -1.20 12.94 4.19
N TYR A 20 -0.74 11.72 3.96
CA TYR A 20 0.66 11.44 3.68
C TYR A 20 0.99 11.66 2.20
N THR A 21 2.14 12.26 1.92
CA THR A 21 2.66 12.38 0.56
C THR A 21 3.26 11.06 0.09
N GLN A 22 3.41 10.89 -1.23
CA GLN A 22 4.07 9.70 -1.78
C GLN A 22 5.56 9.69 -1.41
N GLU A 23 6.19 10.87 -1.37
CA GLU A 23 7.57 11.09 -0.94
C GLU A 23 7.78 10.63 0.51
N TYR A 24 6.84 10.95 1.41
CA TYR A 24 6.92 10.54 2.81
C TYR A 24 6.91 9.01 2.97
N ILE A 25 5.95 8.32 2.35
CA ILE A 25 5.90 6.85 2.44
C ILE A 25 7.13 6.21 1.78
N ALA A 26 7.52 6.70 0.60
CA ALA A 26 8.69 6.20 -0.10
C ALA A 26 9.97 6.33 0.74
N PHE A 27 10.15 7.48 1.40
CA PHE A 27 11.25 7.70 2.35
C PHE A 27 11.20 6.70 3.51
N ARG A 28 10.03 6.51 4.14
CA ARG A 28 9.84 5.56 5.25
C ARG A 28 10.07 4.10 4.82
N LEU A 29 9.84 3.77 3.56
CA LEU A 29 10.11 2.47 2.97
C LEU A 29 11.54 2.34 2.39
N ASN A 30 12.37 3.37 2.47
CA ASN A 30 13.70 3.38 1.83
C ASN A 30 13.61 3.00 0.34
N MET A 31 12.75 3.69 -0.40
CA MET A 31 12.59 3.53 -1.85
C MET A 31 12.38 4.88 -2.55
N SER A 32 12.52 4.92 -3.87
CA SER A 32 12.21 6.15 -4.61
C SER A 32 10.71 6.42 -4.65
N GLN A 33 10.33 7.70 -4.69
CA GLN A 33 8.93 8.10 -4.84
C GLN A 33 8.29 7.50 -6.10
N ASN A 34 9.03 7.43 -7.21
CA ASN A 34 8.55 6.81 -8.45
C ASN A 34 8.23 5.32 -8.27
N ALA A 35 9.07 4.58 -7.55
CA ALA A 35 8.81 3.17 -7.25
C ALA A 35 7.55 3.01 -6.37
N TYR A 36 7.35 3.91 -5.40
CA TYR A 36 6.13 3.91 -4.58
C TYR A 36 4.89 4.30 -5.39
N SER A 37 5.00 5.26 -6.32
CA SER A 37 3.92 5.63 -7.24
C SER A 37 3.48 4.45 -8.11
N LYS A 38 4.42 3.68 -8.68
CA LYS A 38 4.13 2.45 -9.43
C LYS A 38 3.45 1.38 -8.59
N LEU A 39 3.78 1.28 -7.31
CA LEU A 39 3.12 0.41 -6.35
C LEU A 39 1.65 0.80 -6.17
N GLU A 40 1.33 2.08 -5.94
CA GLU A 40 -0.06 2.55 -5.82
C GLU A 40 -0.87 2.42 -7.11
N LEU A 41 -0.20 2.38 -8.27
CA LEU A 41 -0.82 2.12 -9.57
C LEU A 41 -1.03 0.63 -9.86
N GLY A 42 -0.55 -0.27 -8.98
CA GLY A 42 -0.60 -1.72 -9.17
C GLY A 42 0.36 -2.25 -10.23
N GLN A 43 1.33 -1.45 -10.66
CA GLN A 43 2.37 -1.85 -11.64
C GLN A 43 3.51 -2.63 -10.98
N THR A 44 3.59 -2.61 -9.65
CA THR A 44 4.59 -3.35 -8.86
C THR A 44 3.87 -4.21 -7.83
N VAL A 45 4.22 -5.49 -7.80
CA VAL A 45 3.69 -6.43 -6.80
C VAL A 45 4.24 -6.06 -5.43
N VAL A 46 3.36 -5.92 -4.45
CA VAL A 46 3.73 -5.66 -3.05
C VAL A 46 4.18 -6.97 -2.42
N SER A 47 5.43 -7.02 -1.95
CA SER A 47 5.89 -8.17 -1.15
C SER A 47 5.29 -8.13 0.26
N VAL A 48 5.20 -9.30 0.91
CA VAL A 48 4.67 -9.40 2.28
C VAL A 48 5.44 -8.51 3.25
N ASN A 49 6.78 -8.46 3.14
CA ASN A 49 7.60 -7.59 3.99
C ASN A 49 7.23 -6.10 3.82
N ARG A 50 7.08 -5.64 2.56
CA ARG A 50 6.64 -4.26 2.29
C ARG A 50 5.24 -3.98 2.81
N LEU A 51 4.36 -4.96 2.74
CA LEU A 51 3.00 -4.82 3.24
C LEU A 51 2.95 -4.67 4.78
N VAL A 52 3.76 -5.45 5.52
CA VAL A 52 3.90 -5.31 6.98
C VAL A 52 4.52 -3.96 7.37
N GLN A 53 5.50 -3.49 6.60
CA GLN A 53 6.05 -2.15 6.80
C GLN A 53 5.01 -1.06 6.55
N LEU A 54 4.22 -1.19 5.48
CA LEU A 54 3.14 -0.27 5.16
C LEU A 54 2.08 -0.23 6.26
N SER A 55 1.64 -1.39 6.77
CA SER A 55 0.65 -1.43 7.86
C SER A 55 1.16 -0.70 9.11
N THR A 56 2.46 -0.83 9.40
CA THR A 56 3.12 -0.11 10.50
C THR A 56 3.20 1.40 10.25
N ILE A 57 3.64 1.82 9.05
CA ILE A 57 3.78 3.25 8.70
C ILE A 57 2.41 3.95 8.64
N MET A 58 1.38 3.22 8.22
CA MET A 58 0.02 3.71 8.02
C MET A 58 -0.90 3.47 9.22
N GLU A 59 -0.33 3.05 10.35
CA GLU A 59 -1.05 2.85 11.62
C GLU A 59 -2.36 2.08 11.43
N THR A 60 -2.30 0.97 10.69
CA THR A 60 -3.47 0.18 10.31
C THR A 60 -3.17 -1.29 10.52
N ASP A 61 -4.20 -2.08 10.82
CA ASP A 61 -4.03 -3.52 10.85
C ASP A 61 -3.72 -4.06 9.45
N LEU A 62 -2.87 -5.09 9.38
CA LEU A 62 -2.49 -5.74 8.13
C LEU A 62 -3.70 -6.36 7.42
N TYR A 63 -4.62 -6.95 8.19
CA TYR A 63 -5.85 -7.53 7.67
C TYR A 63 -6.75 -6.46 7.05
N ASP A 64 -6.90 -5.30 7.70
CA ASP A 64 -7.71 -4.20 7.16
C ASP A 64 -7.16 -3.67 5.84
N LEU A 65 -5.83 -3.60 5.73
CA LEU A 65 -5.15 -3.20 4.49
C LEU A 65 -5.31 -4.25 3.37
N LEU A 66 -5.36 -5.53 3.72
CA LEU A 66 -5.54 -6.66 2.79
C LEU A 66 -6.99 -6.93 2.40
N GLN A 67 -7.94 -6.60 3.26
CA GLN A 67 -9.34 -6.98 3.13
C GLN A 67 -9.92 -6.67 1.73
N PRO A 68 -9.69 -5.48 1.13
CA PRO A 68 -10.23 -5.16 -0.19
C PRO A 68 -9.72 -6.09 -1.31
N ALA A 69 -8.53 -6.67 -1.14
CA ALA A 69 -7.87 -7.54 -2.13
C ALA A 69 -8.27 -9.02 -2.02
N ILE A 70 -8.80 -9.44 -0.87
CA ILE A 70 -9.20 -10.84 -0.61
C ILE A 70 -10.73 -11.04 -0.63
N LYS A 71 -11.52 -10.00 -0.32
CA LYS A 71 -12.99 -10.03 -0.35
C LYS A 71 -13.59 -9.49 -1.65
N SER A 72 -12.77 -9.28 -2.68
CA SER A 72 -13.25 -8.88 -4.00
C SER A 72 -13.99 -10.07 -4.63
N ALA A 73 -15.33 -10.04 -4.54
CA ALA A 73 -16.24 -10.92 -5.29
C ALA A 73 -16.54 -10.31 -6.67
#